data_AF-A0A449B2R6-F1
#
_entry.id   AF-A0A449B2R6-F1
#
_cell.length_a   1.000
_cell.length_b   1.000
_cell.length_c   1.000
_cell.angle_alpha   90.00
_cell.angle_beta   90.00
_cell.angle_gamma   90.00
#
_symmetry.space_group_name_H-M   'P 1'
#
loop_
_entity.id
_entity.type
_entity.pdbx_description
1 polymer ?
#
loop_
_entity_poly.entity_id
_entity_poly.type
_entity_poly.pdbx_seq_one_letter_code
_entity_poly.pdbx_strand_id
1 'polypeptide(L)' 'MYKYKAKLVSNGEVVAQANTLDDLNGLIKNYRRGQKHGLHTKANENIEIIHIERDNLHGKHQSKEVVLKIV' A
#
# COMPACT_ATOMS: atom_id res chain seq x y z
N MET A 1 -3.80 11.14 7.82
CA MET A 1 -4.29 9.82 7.41
C MET A 1 -4.04 9.69 5.92
N TYR A 2 -3.39 8.60 5.51
CA TYR A 2 -3.03 8.35 4.13
C TYR A 2 -4.27 7.91 3.33
N LYS A 3 -4.37 8.35 2.07
CA LYS A 3 -5.47 7.98 1.16
C LYS A 3 -5.23 6.63 0.49
N TYR A 4 -3.99 6.19 0.40
CA TYR A 4 -3.59 4.95 -0.24
C TYR A 4 -2.63 4.18 0.65
N LYS A 5 -2.72 2.85 0.59
CA LYS A 5 -1.78 1.95 1.23
C LYS A 5 -1.44 0.80 0.28
N ALA A 6 -0.22 0.31 0.42
CA ALA A 6 0.27 -0.87 -0.25
C ALA A 6 0.49 -1.96 0.81
N LYS A 7 0.00 -3.16 0.56
CA LYS A 7 0.21 -4.31 1.45
C LYS A 7 0.74 -5.51 0.68
N LEU A 8 1.48 -6.37 1.35
CA LEU A 8 1.84 -7.68 0.82
C LEU A 8 0.62 -8.60 0.85
N VAL A 9 0.34 -9.27 -0.27
CA VAL A 9 -0.78 -10.22 -0.38
C VAL A 9 -0.57 -11.46 0.50
N SER A 10 0.69 -11.81 0.77
CA SER A 10 1.07 -13.03 1.52
C SER A 10 0.68 -12.96 3.00
N ASN A 11 0.95 -11.83 3.65
CA ASN A 11 0.87 -11.67 5.11
C ASN A 11 0.13 -10.40 5.54
N GLY A 12 -0.34 -9.58 4.60
CA GLY A 12 -1.06 -8.33 4.88
C GLY A 12 -0.20 -7.20 5.44
N GLU A 13 1.13 -7.35 5.43
CA GLU A 13 2.07 -6.35 5.94
C GLU A 13 2.03 -5.08 5.10
N VAL A 14 1.93 -3.92 5.76
CA VAL A 14 1.90 -2.63 5.08
C VAL A 14 3.31 -2.24 4.66
N VAL A 15 3.54 -2.19 3.36
CA VAL A 15 4.84 -1.86 2.77
C VAL A 15 5.00 -0.37 2.46
N ALA A 16 3.90 0.33 2.16
CA ALA A 16 3.93 1.77 1.92
C ALA A 16 2.57 2.40 2.21
N GLN A 17 2.58 3.69 2.55
CA GLN A 17 1.38 4.51 2.70
C GLN A 17 1.63 5.88 2.09
N ALA A 18 0.66 6.40 1.34
CA ALA A 18 0.79 7.69 0.67
C ALA A 18 -0.56 8.38 0.48
N ASN A 19 -0.53 9.68 0.15
CA ASN A 19 -1.73 10.46 -0.14
C ASN A 19 -2.08 10.48 -1.64
N THR A 20 -1.15 10.09 -2.50
CA THR A 20 -1.32 10.00 -3.95
C THR A 20 -0.90 8.62 -4.44
N LEU A 21 -1.38 8.21 -5.63
CA LEU A 21 -0.98 6.94 -6.24
C LEU A 21 0.47 6.98 -6.74
N ASP A 22 0.92 8.11 -7.26
CA ASP A 22 2.29 8.26 -7.80
C ASP A 22 3.34 8.13 -6.70
N ASP A 23 3.13 8.77 -5.55
CA ASP A 23 4.01 8.62 -4.39
C ASP A 23 4.01 7.17 -3.91
N LEU A 24 2.85 6.52 -3.85
CA LEU A 24 2.75 5.12 -3.46
C LEU A 24 3.53 4.20 -4.41
N ASN A 25 3.42 4.42 -5.72
CA ASN A 25 4.15 3.65 -6.73
C ASN A 25 5.67 3.86 -6.61
N GLY A 26 6.10 5.09 -6.33
CA GLY A 26 7.51 5.39 -6.03
C GLY A 26 8.01 4.62 -4.81
N LEU A 27 7.23 4.60 -3.72
CA LEU A 27 7.54 3.85 -2.51
C LEU A 27 7.57 2.33 -2.74
N ILE A 28 6.61 1.77 -3.49
CA ILE A 28 6.60 0.34 -3.85
C ILE A 28 7.84 -0.02 -4.66
N LYS A 29 8.24 0.83 -5.62
CA LYS A 29 9.46 0.62 -6.42
C LYS A 29 10.71 0.67 -5.54
N ASN A 30 10.77 1.59 -4.59
CA ASN A 30 11.88 1.68 -3.64
C ASN A 30 11.92 0.48 -2.71
N TYR A 31 10.77 0.00 -2.23
CA TYR A 31 10.66 -1.23 -1.46
C TYR A 31 11.22 -2.41 -2.26
N ARG A 32 10.76 -2.65 -3.49
CA ARG A 32 11.32 -3.72 -4.34
C ARG A 32 12.83 -3.60 -4.56
N ARG A 33 13.36 -2.37 -4.66
CA ARG A 33 14.82 -2.13 -4.76
C ARG A 33 15.56 -2.40 -3.45
N GLY A 34 14.91 -2.23 -2.29
CA GLY A 34 15.47 -2.53 -0.98
C GLY A 34 15.96 -3.97 -0.83
N GLN A 35 15.39 -4.90 -1.59
CA GLN A 35 15.91 -6.27 -1.66
C GLN A 35 17.34 -6.36 -2.20
N LYS A 36 17.72 -5.52 -3.18
CA LYS A 36 19.11 -5.48 -3.67
C LYS A 36 20.10 -5.03 -2.60
N HIS A 37 19.61 -4.29 -1.61
CA HIS A 37 20.38 -3.82 -0.47
C HIS A 37 20.27 -4.75 0.76
N GLY A 38 19.60 -5.91 0.64
CA GLY A 38 19.43 -6.88 1.72
C GLY A 38 18.44 -6.47 2.80
N LEU A 39 17.60 -5.45 2.58
CA LEU A 39 16.65 -4.94 3.58
C LEU A 39 15.49 -5.92 3.84
N HIS A 40 15.13 -6.72 2.85
CA HIS A 40 14.17 -7.82 2.95
C HIS A 40 14.36 -8.75 1.74
N THR A 41 13.83 -9.98 1.82
CA THR A 41 13.90 -10.98 0.74
C THR A 41 12.64 -11.05 -0.13
N LYS A 42 11.61 -10.28 0.22
CA LYS A 42 10.25 -10.34 -0.35
C LYS A 42 10.09 -9.62 -1.71
N ALA A 43 11.06 -9.73 -2.62
CA ALA A 43 11.03 -9.00 -3.90
C ALA A 43 9.94 -9.48 -4.87
N ASN A 44 9.59 -10.77 -4.80
CA ASN A 44 8.65 -11.42 -5.72
C ASN A 44 7.23 -11.53 -5.15
N GLU A 45 6.98 -10.96 -3.97
CA GLU A 45 5.65 -10.99 -3.41
C GLU A 45 4.74 -9.98 -4.11
N ASN A 46 3.50 -10.41 -4.33
CA ASN A 46 2.46 -9.55 -4.89
C ASN A 46 2.08 -8.48 -3.86
N ILE A 47 1.90 -7.26 -4.33
CA ILE A 47 1.55 -6.10 -3.52
C ILE A 47 0.15 -5.62 -3.93
N GLU A 48 -0.79 -5.61 -2.99
CA GLU A 48 -2.10 -5.01 -3.18
C GLU A 48 -2.03 -3.50 -2.91
N ILE A 49 -2.60 -2.71 -3.82
CA ILE A 49 -2.81 -1.27 -3.67
C ILE A 49 -4.26 -1.06 -3.23
N ILE A 50 -4.44 -0.45 -2.07
CA ILE A 50 -5.74 -0.19 -1.47
C ILE A 50 -5.96 1.32 -1.36
N HIS A 51 -7.10 1.79 -1.85
CA HIS A 51 -7.61 3.11 -1.57
C HIS A 51 -8.43 3.09 -0.29
N ILE A 52 -8.17 4.04 0.59
CA ILE A 52 -8.92 4.25 1.82
C ILE A 52 -9.91 5.37 1.55
N GLU A 53 -11.14 4.98 1.24
CA GLU A 53 -12.24 5.92 1.06
C GLU A 53 -12.75 6.34 2.43
N ARG A 54 -12.84 7.66 2.63
CA ARG A 54 -13.50 8.21 3.79
C ARG A 54 -14.97 8.36 3.50
N ASP A 55 -15.78 7.73 4.33
CA ASP A 55 -17.17 8.09 4.39
C ASP A 55 -17.31 9.38 5.22
N ASN A 56 -17.44 10.50 4.53
CA ASN A 56 -17.62 11.80 5.17
C ASN A 56 -18.99 11.93 5.87
N LEU A 57 -19.97 11.06 5.55
CA LEU A 57 -21.26 11.05 6.23
C LEU A 57 -21.22 10.30 7.57
N HIS A 58 -20.51 9.17 7.65
CA HIS A 58 -20.58 8.27 8.81
C HIS A 58 -19.42 8.40 9.81
N GLY A 59 -18.53 9.38 9.62
CA GLY A 59 -17.46 9.72 10.56
C GLY A 59 -16.18 8.88 10.40
N LYS A 60 -15.10 9.31 11.08
CA LYS A 60 -13.71 8.83 10.89
C LYS A 60 -13.53 7.30 11.05
N HIS A 61 -14.45 6.61 11.71
CA HIS A 61 -14.36 5.17 11.97
C HIS A 61 -14.96 4.30 10.85
N GLN A 62 -15.71 4.87 9.92
CA GLN A 62 -16.19 4.18 8.73
C GLN A 62 -15.29 4.54 7.54
N SER A 63 -14.09 3.96 7.54
CA SER A 63 -13.19 4.01 6.39
C SER A 63 -13.38 2.72 5.59
N LYS A 64 -13.78 2.82 4.33
CA LYS A 64 -13.91 1.66 3.45
C LYS A 64 -12.60 1.44 2.71
N GLU A 65 -12.12 0.21 2.74
CA GLU A 65 -10.91 -0.20 2.04
C GLU A 65 -11.29 -0.82 0.71
N VAL A 66 -10.84 -0.20 -0.39
CA VAL A 66 -11.10 -0.67 -1.75
C VAL A 66 -9.79 -1.08 -2.39
N VAL A 67 -9.65 -2.36 -2.74
CA VAL A 67 -8.51 -2.85 -3.50
C VAL A 67 -8.62 -2.32 -4.92
N LEU A 68 -7.64 -1.51 -5.33
CA LEU A 68 -7.59 -0.94 -6.68
C LEU A 68 -6.88 -1.87 -7.66
N LYS A 69 -5.77 -2.47 -7.23
CA LYS A 69 -4.90 -3.25 -8.12
C LYS A 69 -3.96 -4.14 -7.30
N ILE A 70 -3.57 -5.28 -7.88
CA ILE A 70 -2.48 -6.13 -7.39
C ILE A 70 -1.30 -6.01 -8.37
N VAL A 71 -0.09 -5.81 -7.85
CA VAL A 71 1.15 -5.54 -8.60
C VAL A 71 2.29 -6.46 -8.18
#